data_AF-A0A221R6S5-F1
#
_entry.id   AF-A0A221R6S5-F1
#
_cell.length_a   1.000
_cell.length_b   1.000
_cell.length_c   1.000
_cell.angle_alpha   90.00
_cell.angle_beta   90.00
_cell.angle_gamma   90.00
#
_symmetry.space_group_name_H-M   'P 1'
#
loop_
_entity.id
_entity.type
_entity.pdbx_description
1 polymer ?
#
loop_
_entity_poly.entity_id
_entity_poly.type
_entity_poly.pdbx_seq_one_letter_code
_entity_poly.pdbx_strand_id
1 'polypeptide(L)'
;MAHFPLLAAISRLRPEIWDAIIPHGPVNGRRVESVALNPQPLPPKDPHDIAVGAVSMANRVVHLAIEAQLRGENPAGWVSELVEDWCGTPWPRRWPWPWPGPRPDEGPFPEPWRIQEARIVGAIVFASAASRLGESDLRGAFRDGAERLAEAGLSG
;
A
#
# COMPACT_ATOMS: atom_id res chain seq x y z
N MET A 1 2.66 -20.62 34.57
CA MET A 1 2.22 -20.65 33.16
C MET A 1 0.71 -20.55 33.15
N ALA A 2 0.15 -19.33 33.04
CA ALA A 2 -1.29 -19.13 33.07
C ALA A 2 -1.82 -19.10 31.64
N HIS A 3 -2.70 -20.04 31.32
CA HIS A 3 -3.34 -20.19 30.02
C HIS A 3 -4.52 -19.21 29.93
N PHE A 4 -4.51 -18.31 28.94
CA PHE A 4 -5.59 -17.34 28.65
C PHE A 4 -6.41 -17.68 27.38
N PRO A 5 -6.80 -18.94 27.11
CA PRO A 5 -7.49 -19.29 25.87
C PRO A 5 -8.88 -18.64 25.79
N LEU A 6 -9.53 -18.41 26.93
CA LEU A 6 -10.83 -17.75 27.00
C LEU A 6 -10.73 -16.25 26.65
N LEU A 7 -9.72 -15.54 27.16
CA LEU A 7 -9.50 -14.14 26.80
C LEU A 7 -9.11 -13.99 25.33
N ALA A 8 -8.27 -14.90 24.81
CA ALA A 8 -7.93 -14.93 23.39
C ALA A 8 -9.16 -15.19 22.51
N ALA A 9 -10.07 -16.08 22.91
CA ALA A 9 -11.30 -16.34 22.17
C ALA A 9 -12.27 -15.14 22.21
N ILE A 10 -12.47 -14.54 23.39
CA ILE A 10 -13.34 -13.37 23.59
C ILE A 10 -12.82 -12.17 22.81
N SER A 11 -11.50 -11.96 22.78
CA SER A 11 -10.89 -10.88 22.02
C SER A 11 -11.07 -10.96 20.50
N ARG A 12 -11.23 -12.17 19.95
CA ARG A 12 -11.47 -12.37 18.52
C ARG A 12 -12.94 -12.11 18.14
N LEU A 13 -13.86 -12.38 19.06
CA LEU A 13 -15.30 -12.20 18.87
C LEU A 13 -15.71 -10.73 19.01
N ARG A 14 -15.07 -9.99 19.93
CA ARG A 14 -15.37 -8.60 20.26
C ARG A 14 -14.07 -7.86 20.56
N PRO A 15 -13.37 -7.35 19.53
CA PRO A 15 -12.06 -6.73 19.68
C PRO A 15 -12.09 -5.46 20.54
N GLU A 16 -13.25 -4.82 20.69
CA GLU A 16 -13.45 -3.63 21.55
C GLU A 16 -13.15 -3.91 23.03
N ILE A 17 -13.13 -5.18 23.45
CA ILE A 17 -12.80 -5.58 24.83
C ILE A 17 -11.34 -5.26 25.16
N TRP A 18 -10.45 -5.25 24.17
CA TRP A 18 -9.05 -4.86 24.40
C TRP A 18 -8.90 -3.41 24.84
N ASP A 19 -9.78 -2.51 24.40
CA ASP A 19 -9.69 -1.09 24.79
C ASP A 19 -9.99 -0.88 26.29
N ALA A 20 -10.71 -1.80 26.91
CA ALA A 20 -10.97 -1.79 28.35
C ALA A 20 -9.81 -2.38 29.19
N ILE A 21 -8.99 -3.25 28.60
CA ILE A 21 -7.92 -4.00 29.30
C ILE A 21 -6.54 -3.38 29.04
N ILE A 22 -6.30 -2.96 27.80
CA ILE A 22 -5.09 -2.30 27.33
C ILE A 22 -5.55 -1.01 26.64
N PRO A 23 -5.70 0.10 27.38
CA PRO A 23 -6.08 1.36 26.76
C PRO A 23 -4.97 1.79 25.79
N HIS A 24 -5.24 1.71 24.49
CA HIS A 24 -4.31 2.17 23.44
C HIS A 24 -4.33 3.71 23.30
N GLY A 25 -4.23 4.41 24.43
CA GLY A 25 -4.26 5.87 24.50
C GLY A 25 -3.83 6.39 25.88
N PRO A 26 -3.27 7.60 25.96
CA PRO A 26 -2.67 8.11 27.18
C PRO A 26 -3.73 8.31 28.26
N VAL A 27 -3.54 7.66 29.40
CA VAL A 27 -4.35 7.84 30.61
C VAL A 27 -3.92 9.17 31.27
N ASN A 28 -4.61 10.24 30.89
CA ASN A 28 -4.67 11.58 31.51
C ASN A 28 -3.35 12.27 31.93
N GLY A 29 -2.96 13.27 31.15
CA GLY A 29 -2.07 14.33 31.62
C GLY A 29 -1.64 15.27 30.49
N ARG A 30 -2.49 16.24 30.13
CA ARG A 30 -2.19 17.45 29.33
C ARG A 30 -0.96 17.31 28.40
N ARG A 31 -1.17 16.77 27.20
CA ARG A 31 -0.19 16.86 26.12
C ARG A 31 -0.92 17.40 24.89
N VAL A 32 -0.48 18.58 24.48
CA VAL A 32 -0.92 19.34 23.31
C VAL A 32 -1.15 18.40 22.13
N GLU A 33 -2.31 18.54 21.49
CA GLU A 33 -2.76 17.80 20.32
C GLU A 33 -1.78 17.96 19.14
N SER A 34 -0.74 17.14 19.10
CA SER A 34 0.18 17.08 17.95
C SER A 34 -0.44 16.40 16.71
N VAL A 35 -1.68 15.91 16.82
CA VAL A 35 -2.43 15.26 15.73
C VAL A 35 -3.39 16.25 15.04
N ALA A 36 -3.68 17.40 15.66
CA ALA A 36 -4.55 18.43 15.07
C ALA A 36 -3.86 19.25 13.95
N LEU A 37 -2.55 19.07 13.74
CA LEU A 37 -1.77 19.82 12.74
C LEU A 37 -1.67 19.13 11.37
N ASN A 38 -2.23 17.93 11.21
CA ASN A 38 -2.30 17.25 9.93
C ASN A 38 -3.71 16.71 9.73
N PRO A 39 -4.65 17.49 9.17
CA PRO A 39 -5.98 17.02 8.80
C PRO A 39 -5.87 16.12 7.56
N GLN A 40 -5.06 15.07 7.65
CA GLN A 40 -5.15 13.95 6.74
C GLN A 40 -6.28 13.06 7.25
N PRO A 41 -7.19 12.63 6.37
CA PRO A 41 -8.17 11.61 6.73
C PRO A 41 -7.45 10.46 7.41
N LEU A 42 -7.96 10.01 8.56
CA LEU A 42 -7.46 8.78 9.17
C LEU A 42 -7.52 7.68 8.10
N PRO A 43 -6.45 6.87 7.95
CA PRO A 43 -6.48 5.76 7.00
C PRO A 43 -7.73 4.90 7.26
N PRO A 44 -8.34 4.33 6.20
CA PRO A 44 -9.57 3.54 6.33
C PRO A 44 -9.47 2.57 7.51
N LYS A 45 -10.54 2.54 8.33
CA LYS A 45 -10.56 1.74 9.57
C LYS A 45 -10.44 0.24 9.33
N ASP A 46 -10.54 -0.20 8.08
CA ASP A 46 -10.36 -1.59 7.72
C ASP A 46 -8.94 -1.85 7.18
N PRO A 47 -8.04 -2.42 7.98
CA PRO A 47 -6.71 -2.80 7.52
C PRO A 47 -6.72 -3.94 6.48
N HIS A 48 -7.89 -4.50 6.13
CA HIS A 48 -8.07 -5.43 5.01
C HIS A 48 -8.16 -4.74 3.64
N ASP A 49 -8.12 -3.40 3.58
CA ASP A 49 -8.43 -2.63 2.35
C ASP A 49 -7.22 -2.33 1.44
N ILE A 50 -6.03 -2.84 1.76
CA ILE A 50 -4.82 -2.60 0.95
C ILE A 50 -4.96 -3.20 -0.46
N ALA A 51 -5.56 -4.37 -0.59
CA ALA A 51 -5.79 -5.01 -1.89
C ALA A 51 -6.77 -4.19 -2.75
N VAL A 52 -7.87 -3.69 -2.16
CA VAL A 52 -8.84 -2.82 -2.83
C VAL A 52 -8.19 -1.49 -3.23
N GLY A 53 -7.40 -0.90 -2.33
CA GLY A 53 -6.59 0.28 -2.62
C GLY A 53 -5.63 0.05 -3.79
N ALA A 54 -4.99 -1.12 -3.84
CA ALA A 54 -4.10 -1.51 -4.94
C ALA A 54 -4.87 -1.68 -6.27
N VAL A 55 -6.06 -2.32 -6.27
CA VAL A 55 -6.93 -2.37 -7.46
C VAL A 55 -7.27 -0.97 -7.95
N SER A 56 -7.74 -0.11 -7.04
CA SER A 56 -8.20 1.23 -7.37
C SER A 56 -7.06 2.08 -7.94
N MET A 57 -5.89 2.02 -7.30
CA MET A 57 -4.69 2.73 -7.74
C MET A 57 -4.21 2.19 -9.10
N ALA A 58 -4.10 0.87 -9.28
CA ALA A 58 -3.65 0.27 -10.52
C ALA A 58 -4.58 0.61 -11.69
N ASN A 59 -5.92 0.55 -11.49
CA ASN A 59 -6.87 0.96 -12.52
C ASN A 59 -6.74 2.45 -12.85
N ARG A 60 -6.55 3.30 -11.83
CA ARG A 60 -6.35 4.74 -12.04
C ARG A 60 -5.08 5.02 -12.84
N VAL A 61 -3.98 4.33 -12.53
CA VAL A 61 -2.72 4.40 -13.30
C VAL A 61 -2.95 3.98 -14.75
N VAL A 62 -3.65 2.86 -14.98
CA VAL A 62 -3.99 2.41 -16.33
C VAL A 62 -4.76 3.47 -17.10
N HIS A 63 -5.80 4.05 -16.50
CA HIS A 63 -6.59 5.11 -17.13
C HIS A 63 -5.75 6.33 -17.48
N LEU A 64 -4.95 6.83 -16.54
CA LEU A 64 -4.11 8.02 -16.75
C LEU A 64 -3.03 7.78 -17.81
N ALA A 65 -2.44 6.60 -17.86
CA ALA A 65 -1.46 6.25 -18.88
C ALA A 65 -2.09 6.18 -20.27
N ILE A 66 -3.27 5.56 -20.40
CA ILE A 66 -3.98 5.53 -21.68
C ILE A 66 -4.34 6.96 -22.13
N GLU A 67 -4.87 7.78 -21.24
CA GLU A 67 -5.18 9.19 -21.54
C GLU A 67 -3.94 10.00 -21.93
N ALA A 68 -2.80 9.78 -21.26
CA ALA A 68 -1.53 10.40 -21.61
C ALA A 68 -1.05 9.98 -23.00
N GLN A 69 -1.09 8.68 -23.31
CA GLN A 69 -0.71 8.18 -24.64
C GLN A 69 -1.61 8.75 -25.74
N LEU A 70 -2.92 8.87 -25.50
CA LEU A 70 -3.86 9.47 -26.45
C LEU A 70 -3.56 10.96 -26.70
N ARG A 71 -2.94 11.64 -25.73
CA ARG A 71 -2.44 13.02 -25.88
C ARG A 71 -1.06 13.11 -26.56
N GLY A 72 -0.48 11.98 -26.98
CA GLY A 72 0.85 11.91 -27.60
C GLY A 72 2.01 11.98 -26.61
N GLU A 73 1.73 11.84 -25.31
CA GLU A 73 2.77 11.73 -24.28
C GLU A 73 3.35 10.31 -24.25
N ASN A 74 4.50 10.12 -23.57
CA ASN A 74 5.10 8.80 -23.36
C ASN A 74 4.93 8.32 -21.91
N PRO A 75 3.82 7.63 -21.58
CA PRO A 75 3.58 7.17 -20.22
C PRO A 75 4.36 5.92 -19.80
N ALA A 76 4.96 5.19 -20.76
CA ALA A 76 5.65 3.94 -20.46
C ALA A 76 6.78 4.11 -19.45
N GLY A 77 7.50 5.25 -19.51
CA GLY A 77 8.59 5.58 -18.59
C GLY A 77 8.13 5.67 -17.13
N TRP A 78 7.15 6.53 -16.84
CA TRP A 78 6.70 6.72 -15.46
C TRP A 78 5.88 5.52 -14.93
N VAL A 79 5.22 4.75 -15.79
CA VAL A 79 4.60 3.46 -15.38
C VAL A 79 5.68 2.49 -14.91
N SER A 80 6.81 2.43 -15.62
CA SER A 80 7.93 1.55 -15.27
C SER A 80 8.61 1.99 -13.96
N GLU A 81 8.77 3.30 -13.74
CA GLU A 81 9.27 3.86 -12.48
C GLU A 81 8.33 3.55 -11.31
N LEU A 82 7.02 3.66 -11.52
CA LEU A 82 6.02 3.30 -10.50
C LEU A 82 6.11 1.82 -10.12
N VAL A 83 6.29 0.92 -11.09
CA VAL A 83 6.48 -0.51 -10.79
C VAL A 83 7.78 -0.75 -10.04
N GLU A 84 8.87 -0.07 -10.41
CA GLU A 84 10.14 -0.15 -9.69
C GLU A 84 9.97 0.24 -8.22
N ASP A 85 9.17 1.25 -7.91
CA ASP A 85 8.93 1.66 -6.51
C ASP A 85 8.15 0.61 -5.71
N TRP A 86 7.26 -0.15 -6.37
CA TRP A 86 6.48 -1.22 -5.72
C TRP A 86 7.22 -2.55 -5.62
N CYS A 87 8.15 -2.81 -6.54
CA CYS A 87 8.95 -4.04 -6.61
C CYS A 87 10.37 -3.89 -6.03
N GLY A 88 10.88 -2.67 -5.87
CA GLY A 88 12.26 -2.35 -5.53
C GLY A 88 12.57 -2.25 -4.03
N THR A 89 13.86 -2.10 -3.73
CA THR A 89 14.50 -2.00 -2.40
C THR A 89 13.71 -1.09 -1.42
N PRO A 90 13.65 -1.41 -0.11
CA PRO A 90 12.80 -0.72 0.86
C PRO A 90 12.79 0.80 0.77
N TRP A 91 11.59 1.35 0.95
CA TRP A 91 11.34 2.77 1.09
C TRP A 91 12.25 3.40 2.17
N PRO A 92 12.82 4.60 1.98
CA PRO A 92 12.80 5.48 0.80
C PRO A 92 14.18 5.51 0.08
N ARG A 93 14.24 5.21 -1.22
CA ARG A 93 15.50 5.30 -2.02
C ARG A 93 15.95 6.74 -2.31
N ARG A 94 15.07 7.76 -2.24
CA ARG A 94 15.34 9.12 -2.78
C ARG A 94 14.66 10.32 -2.09
N TRP A 95 13.86 10.10 -1.04
CA TRP A 95 13.17 11.22 -0.38
C TRP A 95 14.16 11.99 0.51
N PRO A 96 14.41 13.31 0.28
CA PRO A 96 15.22 14.10 1.20
C PRO A 96 14.49 14.15 2.54
N TRP A 97 15.06 13.46 3.53
CA TRP A 97 14.45 13.31 4.84
C TRP A 97 14.32 14.69 5.52
N PRO A 98 13.09 15.19 5.77
CA PRO A 98 12.92 16.46 6.46
C PRO A 98 13.28 16.27 7.93
N TRP A 99 14.39 16.87 8.34
CA TRP A 99 14.75 16.96 9.75
C TRP A 99 14.03 18.15 10.40
N PRO A 100 13.42 18.02 11.60
CA PRO A 100 13.29 16.83 12.44
C PRO A 100 12.00 16.04 12.16
N GLY A 101 12.11 14.73 11.92
CA GLY A 101 10.98 13.80 11.75
C GLY A 101 11.34 12.36 12.14
N PRO A 102 10.35 11.47 12.36
CA PRO A 102 10.55 10.05 12.73
C PRO A 102 11.12 9.23 11.57
N ARG A 103 12.20 8.47 11.78
CA ARG A 103 12.92 7.83 10.66
C ARG A 103 12.01 6.91 9.84
N PRO A 104 12.31 6.70 8.54
CA PRO A 104 11.47 5.88 7.67
C PRO A 104 11.12 4.48 8.19
N ASP A 105 12.01 3.87 8.96
CA ASP A 105 11.90 2.55 9.58
C ASP A 105 11.15 2.56 10.93
N GLU A 106 10.75 3.73 11.43
CA GLU A 106 10.09 3.91 12.73
C GLU A 106 8.54 3.99 12.61
N GLY A 107 8.00 3.85 11.39
CA GLY A 107 6.55 3.90 11.12
C GLY A 107 5.87 2.52 11.15
N PRO A 108 4.53 2.47 11.31
CA PRO A 108 3.79 1.21 11.17
C PRO A 108 3.91 0.69 9.73
N PHE A 109 4.58 -0.45 9.56
CA PHE A 109 4.62 -1.13 8.27
C PHE A 109 3.43 -2.07 8.13
N PRO A 110 2.77 -2.11 6.96
CA PRO A 110 1.83 -3.17 6.68
C PRO A 110 2.55 -4.52 6.72
N GLU A 111 1.83 -5.53 7.20
CA GLU A 111 2.34 -6.90 7.23
C GLU A 111 2.80 -7.35 5.83
N PRO A 112 3.94 -8.06 5.69
CA PRO A 112 4.53 -8.38 4.40
C PRO A 112 3.58 -9.06 3.42
N TRP A 113 2.73 -9.98 3.90
CA TRP A 113 1.76 -10.70 3.05
C TRP A 113 0.69 -9.79 2.47
N ARG A 114 0.34 -8.67 3.12
CA ARG A 114 -0.61 -7.69 2.56
C ARG A 114 0.00 -6.91 1.39
N ILE A 115 1.30 -6.65 1.45
CA ILE A 115 2.03 -6.01 0.35
C ILE A 115 2.19 -6.99 -0.81
N GLN A 116 2.44 -8.27 -0.53
CA GLN A 116 2.45 -9.32 -1.55
C GLN A 116 1.11 -9.40 -2.27
N GLU A 117 0.00 -9.47 -1.53
CA GLU A 117 -1.35 -9.47 -2.09
C GLU A 117 -1.61 -8.25 -3.00
N ALA A 118 -1.27 -7.04 -2.54
CA ALA A 118 -1.37 -5.82 -3.33
C ALA A 118 -0.60 -5.91 -4.66
N ARG A 119 0.62 -6.46 -4.63
CA ARG A 119 1.45 -6.64 -5.84
C ARG A 119 0.80 -7.61 -6.82
N ILE A 120 0.32 -8.77 -6.36
CA ILE A 120 -0.38 -9.74 -7.21
C ILE A 120 -1.61 -9.13 -7.87
N VAL A 121 -2.39 -8.38 -7.10
CA VAL A 121 -3.60 -7.73 -7.61
C VAL A 121 -3.25 -6.65 -8.64
N GLY A 122 -2.22 -5.83 -8.38
CA GLY A 122 -1.69 -4.88 -9.35
C GLY A 122 -1.22 -5.56 -10.64
N ALA A 123 -0.55 -6.72 -10.53
CA ALA A 123 -0.12 -7.51 -11.68
C ALA A 123 -1.29 -7.94 -12.55
N ILE A 124 -2.40 -8.41 -11.96
CA ILE A 124 -3.60 -8.82 -12.68
C ILE A 124 -4.19 -7.64 -13.47
N VAL A 125 -4.28 -6.46 -12.85
CA VAL A 125 -4.82 -5.26 -13.51
C VAL A 125 -3.95 -4.86 -14.70
N PHE A 126 -2.62 -4.83 -14.53
CA PHE A 126 -1.70 -4.47 -15.61
C PHE A 126 -1.68 -5.51 -16.74
N ALA A 127 -1.72 -6.80 -16.42
CA ALA A 127 -1.83 -7.86 -17.42
C ALA A 127 -3.15 -7.73 -18.21
N SER A 128 -4.26 -7.43 -17.53
CA SER A 128 -5.56 -7.19 -18.18
C SER A 128 -5.50 -6.00 -19.13
N ALA A 129 -4.89 -4.89 -18.71
CA ALA A 129 -4.70 -3.71 -19.54
C ALA A 129 -3.83 -4.01 -20.78
N ALA A 130 -2.66 -4.64 -20.58
CA ALA A 130 -1.74 -5.02 -21.65
C ALA A 130 -2.39 -5.92 -22.71
N SER A 131 -3.31 -6.82 -22.30
CA SER A 131 -4.02 -7.71 -23.20
C SER A 131 -5.00 -7.01 -24.16
N ARG A 132 -5.40 -5.77 -23.83
CA ARG A 132 -6.39 -4.99 -24.58
C ARG A 132 -5.77 -3.89 -25.43
N LEU A 133 -4.47 -3.62 -25.27
CA LEU A 133 -3.76 -2.60 -26.04
C LEU A 133 -3.18 -3.20 -27.33
N GLY A 134 -3.09 -2.35 -28.36
CA GLY A 134 -2.29 -2.65 -29.55
C GLY A 134 -0.79 -2.60 -29.26
N GLU A 135 0.02 -2.96 -30.25
CA GLU A 135 1.48 -2.91 -30.14
C GLU A 135 1.95 -1.48 -29.85
N SER A 136 2.60 -1.29 -28.70
CA SER A 136 3.04 0.02 -28.20
C SER A 136 3.95 -0.14 -26.98
N ASP A 137 4.78 0.88 -26.72
CA ASP A 137 5.65 0.92 -25.54
C ASP A 137 4.85 0.85 -24.24
N LEU A 138 3.64 1.43 -24.20
CA LEU A 138 2.78 1.34 -23.02
C LEU A 138 2.29 -0.08 -22.77
N ARG A 139 1.94 -0.83 -23.83
CA ARG A 139 1.62 -2.26 -23.70
C ARG A 139 2.80 -3.04 -23.12
N GLY A 140 4.02 -2.75 -23.60
CA GLY A 140 5.26 -3.31 -23.06
C GLY A 140 5.42 -3.01 -21.57
N ALA A 141 5.29 -1.74 -21.18
CA ALA A 141 5.41 -1.32 -19.78
C ALA A 141 4.37 -2.00 -18.85
N PHE A 142 3.12 -2.17 -19.29
CA PHE A 142 2.13 -2.90 -18.50
C PHE A 142 2.41 -4.39 -18.42
N ARG A 143 2.84 -5.03 -19.51
CA ARG A 143 3.19 -6.45 -19.51
C ARG A 143 4.37 -6.70 -18.56
N ASP A 144 5.47 -5.98 -18.76
CA ASP A 144 6.68 -6.14 -17.97
C ASP A 144 6.41 -5.75 -16.51
N GLY A 145 5.59 -4.72 -16.30
CA GLY A 145 5.12 -4.31 -14.98
C GLY A 145 4.34 -5.41 -14.25
N ALA A 146 3.44 -6.09 -14.96
CA ALA A 146 2.67 -7.20 -14.42
C ALA A 146 3.57 -8.38 -14.01
N GLU A 147 4.54 -8.75 -14.84
CA GLU A 147 5.48 -9.83 -14.53
C GLU A 147 6.29 -9.53 -13.28
N ARG A 148 6.85 -8.32 -13.18
CA ARG A 148 7.66 -7.90 -12.03
C ARG A 148 6.84 -7.85 -10.73
N LEU A 149 5.63 -7.33 -10.79
CA LEU A 149 4.72 -7.29 -9.64
C LEU A 149 4.33 -8.71 -9.20
N ALA A 150 4.05 -9.61 -10.14
CA ALA A 150 3.75 -11.00 -9.83
C ALA A 150 4.95 -11.70 -9.17
N GLU A 151 6.14 -11.57 -9.74
CA GLU A 151 7.37 -12.13 -9.18
C GLU A 151 7.63 -11.61 -7.75
N ALA A 152 7.53 -10.30 -7.53
CA ALA A 152 7.76 -9.69 -6.23
C ALA A 152 6.65 -10.01 -5.19
N GLY A 153 5.45 -10.37 -5.66
CA GLY A 153 4.36 -10.83 -4.82
C GLY A 153 4.48 -12.30 -4.42
N LEU A 154 5.03 -13.15 -5.29
CA LEU A 154 5.19 -14.58 -5.06
C LEU A 154 6.49 -14.97 -4.33
N SER A 155 7.50 -14.09 -4.37
CA SER A 155 8.83 -14.37 -3.80
C SER A 155 8.98 -14.00 -2.33
N GLY A 156 7.91 -13.57 -1.67
CA GLY A 156 7.93 -13.07 -0.29
C GLY A 156 7.39 -14.04 0.74
#